data_AF-A0AAV7GY52-F1
#
_entry.id   AF-A0AAV7GY52-F1
#
_cell.length_a   1.000
_cell.length_b   1.000
_cell.length_c   1.000
_cell.angle_alpha   90.00
_cell.angle_beta   90.00
_cell.angle_gamma   90.00
#
_symmetry.space_group_name_H-M   'P 1'
#
loop_
_entity.id
_entity.type
_entity.pdbx_description
1 polymer ?
#
loop_
_entity_poly.entity_id
_entity_poly.type
_entity_poly.pdbx_seq_one_letter_code
_entity_poly.pdbx_strand_id
1 'polypeptide(L)'
;MKDLPIPLHVREEDILRILNIPDVEHLLFEAQAMITQLLKDQKFSGDKVAVVEAENKKSRTLIAEKEDALFGLESLRVIEDFKKSIALKTII
;
A
#
# COMPACT_ATOMS: atom_id res chain seq x y z
N MET A 1 51.05 43.67 37.13
CA MET A 1 49.73 43.00 37.18
C MET A 1 49.47 42.50 35.78
N LYS A 2 49.25 41.19 35.58
CA LYS A 2 48.94 40.65 34.25
C LYS A 2 47.49 40.98 33.96
N ASP A 3 47.23 41.71 32.87
CA ASP A 3 45.89 42.06 32.45
C ASP A 3 45.07 40.78 32.28
N LEU A 4 43.90 40.73 32.93
CA LEU A 4 42.95 39.64 32.79
C LEU A 4 42.45 39.63 31.33
N PRO A 5 42.31 38.46 30.69
CA PRO A 5 41.79 38.38 29.34
C PRO A 5 40.37 38.98 29.30
N ILE A 6 40.14 39.86 28.33
CA ILE A 6 38.86 40.51 28.10
C ILE A 6 37.80 39.40 27.90
N PRO A 7 36.63 39.47 28.57
CA PRO A 7 35.57 38.50 28.35
C PRO A 7 35.20 38.45 26.88
N LEU A 8 35.26 37.24 26.29
CA LEU A 8 34.83 37.00 24.94
C LEU A 8 33.32 37.28 24.88
N HIS A 9 32.94 38.46 24.39
CA HIS A 9 31.54 38.80 24.18
C HIS A 9 31.07 38.07 22.93
N VAL A 10 30.54 36.86 23.12
CA VAL A 10 29.85 36.12 22.07
C VAL A 10 28.48 36.74 21.91
N ARG A 11 28.16 37.22 20.70
CA ARG A 11 26.83 37.77 20.41
C ARG A 11 25.83 36.66 20.15
N GLU A 12 24.55 36.95 20.32
CA GLU A 12 23.47 35.99 20.05
C GLU A 12 23.54 35.46 18.61
N GLU A 13 23.85 36.35 17.66
CA GLU A 13 24.03 35.99 16.24
C GLU A 13 25.15 34.96 16.01
N ASP A 14 26.23 35.02 16.80
CA ASP A 14 27.34 34.08 16.71
C ASP A 14 26.93 32.70 17.25
N ILE A 15 26.14 32.67 18.33
CA ILE A 15 25.60 31.43 18.89
C ILE A 15 24.64 30.76 17.91
N LEU A 16 23.73 31.53 17.31
CA LEU A 16 22.77 31.01 16.33
C LEU A 16 23.45 30.45 15.08
N ARG A 17 24.52 31.10 14.61
CA ARG A 17 25.36 30.60 13.51
C ARG A 17 26.08 29.31 13.87
N ILE A 18 26.63 29.19 15.08
CA ILE A 18 27.31 27.98 15.56
C ILE A 18 26.32 26.82 15.71
N LEU A 19 25.12 27.09 16.22
CA LEU A 19 24.09 26.07 16.44
C LEU A 19 23.37 25.65 15.14
N ASN A 20 23.64 26.33 14.01
CA ASN A 20 23.06 26.06 12.70
C ASN A 20 21.54 25.85 12.75
N ILE A 21 20.86 26.67 13.56
CA ILE A 21 19.41 26.56 13.74
C ILE A 21 18.78 27.17 12.48
N PRO A 22 18.06 26.37 11.66
CA PRO A 22 17.37 26.91 10.51
C PRO A 22 16.33 27.93 10.98
N ASP A 23 16.26 29.04 10.26
CA ASP A 23 15.19 30.02 10.45
C ASP A 23 13.82 29.34 10.23
N VAL A 24 12.80 29.84 10.91
CA VAL A 24 11.40 29.41 10.81
C VAL A 24 10.94 29.39 9.36
N GLU A 25 11.35 30.36 8.53
CA GLU A 25 11.01 30.37 7.11
C GLU A 25 11.60 29.16 6.36
N HIS A 26 12.84 28.78 6.66
CA HIS A 26 13.47 27.62 6.05
C HIS A 26 12.77 26.32 6.47
N LEU A 27 12.42 26.20 7.76
CA LEU A 27 11.71 25.03 8.27
C LEU A 27 10.30 24.91 7.65
N LEU A 28 9.59 26.03 7.48
CA LEU A 28 8.29 26.07 6.81
C LEU A 28 8.40 25.64 5.36
N PHE A 29 9.42 26.10 4.64
CA PHE A 29 9.66 25.72 3.25
C PHE A 29 9.91 24.21 3.11
N GLU A 30 10.75 23.62 3.97
CA GLU A 30 11.02 22.18 3.97
C GLU A 30 9.77 21.36 4.31
N ALA A 31 9.02 21.77 5.33
CA ALA A 31 7.76 21.14 5.70
C ALA A 31 6.77 21.15 4.53
N GLN A 32 6.63 22.29 3.83
CA GLN A 32 5.76 22.41 2.68
C GLN A 32 6.19 21.53 1.51
N ALA A 33 7.51 21.42 1.25
CA ALA A 33 8.04 20.54 0.22
C ALA A 33 7.76 19.07 0.53
N MET A 34 7.97 18.64 1.79
CA MET A 34 7.66 17.28 2.24
C MET A 34 6.17 16.96 2.13
N ILE A 35 5.29 17.87 2.57
CA ILE A 35 3.83 17.70 2.47
C ILE A 35 3.43 17.56 1.00
N THR A 36 3.96 18.42 0.13
CA THR A 36 3.66 18.37 -1.31
C THR A 36 4.08 17.05 -1.93
N GLN A 37 5.27 16.55 -1.57
CA GLN A 37 5.75 15.25 -2.05
C GLN A 37 4.87 14.11 -1.53
N LEU A 38 4.52 14.13 -0.24
CA LEU A 38 3.64 13.13 0.37
C LEU A 38 2.27 13.08 -0.31
N LEU A 39 1.69 14.24 -0.65
CA LEU A 39 0.40 14.31 -1.35
C LEU A 39 0.50 13.72 -2.77
N LYS A 40 1.60 13.94 -3.49
CA LYS A 40 1.83 13.32 -4.80
C LYS A 40 1.94 11.81 -4.69
N ASP A 41 2.69 11.32 -3.71
CA ASP A 41 2.89 9.90 -3.48
C ASP A 41 1.59 9.21 -3.04
N GLN A 42 0.79 9.85 -2.18
CA GLN A 42 -0.54 9.37 -1.82
C GLN A 42 -1.48 9.27 -3.01
N LYS A 43 -1.50 10.29 -3.88
CA LYS A 43 -2.33 10.28 -5.09
C LYS A 43 -1.95 9.10 -6.00
N PHE A 44 -0.66 8.94 -6.27
CA PHE A 44 -0.16 7.85 -7.10
C PHE A 44 -0.46 6.46 -6.49
N SER A 45 -0.34 6.32 -5.17
CA SER A 45 -0.72 5.10 -4.45
C SER A 45 -2.23 4.82 -4.57
N GLY A 46 -3.06 5.85 -4.43
CA GLY A 46 -4.51 5.75 -4.60
C GLY A 46 -4.91 5.25 -5.98
N ASP A 47 -4.29 5.78 -7.04
CA ASP A 47 -4.53 5.32 -8.42
C ASP A 47 -4.17 3.83 -8.61
N LYS A 48 -3.06 3.38 -8.02
CA LYS A 48 -2.66 1.95 -8.04
C LYS A 48 -3.64 1.06 -7.29
N VAL A 49 -4.12 1.50 -6.12
CA VAL A 49 -5.11 0.76 -5.34
C VAL A 49 -6.40 0.60 -6.13
N ALA A 50 -6.88 1.66 -6.79
CA ALA A 50 -8.09 1.60 -7.61
C ALA A 50 -7.99 0.57 -8.75
N VAL A 51 -6.82 0.48 -9.41
CA VAL A 51 -6.56 -0.54 -10.45
C VAL A 51 -6.61 -1.95 -9.86
N VAL A 52 -5.91 -2.18 -8.75
CA VAL A 52 -5.87 -3.50 -8.08
C VAL A 52 -7.27 -3.90 -7.59
N GLU A 53 -8.06 -2.97 -7.06
CA GLU A 53 -9.44 -3.25 -6.64
C GLU A 53 -10.34 -3.65 -7.82
N ALA A 54 -10.20 -2.99 -8.97
CA ALA A 54 -10.93 -3.35 -10.18
C ALA A 54 -10.55 -4.75 -10.69
N GLU A 55 -9.25 -5.08 -10.72
CA GLU A 55 -8.77 -6.41 -11.10
C GLU A 55 -9.21 -7.50 -10.11
N ASN A 56 -9.19 -7.21 -8.81
CA ASN A 56 -9.62 -8.14 -7.78
C ASN A 56 -11.13 -8.42 -7.90
N LYS A 57 -11.95 -7.38 -8.11
CA LYS A 57 -13.39 -7.53 -8.37
C LYS A 57 -13.65 -8.42 -9.59
N LYS A 58 -12.94 -8.18 -10.70
CA LYS A 58 -13.04 -9.01 -11.91
C LYS A 58 -12.64 -10.46 -11.63
N SER A 59 -11.56 -10.68 -10.90
CA SER A 59 -11.07 -12.01 -10.54
C SER A 59 -12.07 -12.77 -9.68
N ARG A 60 -12.69 -12.10 -8.69
CA ARG A 60 -13.74 -12.68 -7.85
C ARG A 60 -14.96 -13.14 -8.66
N THR A 61 -15.40 -12.33 -9.62
CA THR A 61 -16.52 -12.73 -10.51
C THR A 61 -16.15 -13.96 -11.34
N LEU A 62 -14.96 -13.99 -11.93
CA LEU A 62 -14.50 -15.14 -12.70
C LEU A 62 -14.40 -16.42 -11.85
N ILE A 63 -13.96 -16.31 -10.59
CA ILE A 63 -13.90 -17.44 -9.67
C ILE A 63 -15.30 -17.99 -9.41
N ALA A 64 -16.27 -17.13 -9.09
CA ALA A 64 -17.65 -17.55 -8.86
C ALA A 64 -18.24 -18.28 -10.08
N GLU A 65 -18.05 -17.74 -11.29
CA GLU A 65 -18.50 -18.39 -12.53
C GLU A 65 -17.87 -19.78 -12.74
N LYS A 66 -16.58 -19.93 -12.41
CA LYS A 66 -15.86 -21.21 -12.53
C LYS A 66 -16.32 -22.22 -11.49
N GLU A 67 -16.60 -21.79 -10.27
CA GLU A 67 -17.12 -22.62 -9.19
C GLU A 67 -18.53 -23.15 -9.55
N ASP A 68 -19.41 -22.28 -10.05
CA ASP A 68 -20.75 -22.66 -10.51
C ASP A 68 -20.69 -23.68 -11.66
N ALA A 69 -19.80 -23.45 -12.65
CA ALA A 69 -19.61 -24.37 -13.76
C ALA A 69 -19.04 -25.72 -13.31
N LEU A 70 -18.09 -25.71 -12.37
CA LEU A 70 -17.50 -26.92 -11.81
C LEU A 70 -18.55 -27.75 -11.05
N PHE A 71 -19.37 -27.10 -10.24
CA PHE A 71 -20.46 -27.74 -9.52
C PHE A 71 -21.45 -28.42 -10.48
N GLY A 72 -21.81 -27.75 -11.58
CA GLY A 72 -22.65 -28.33 -12.62
C GLY A 72 -22.02 -29.57 -13.30
N LEU A 73 -20.72 -29.51 -13.60
CA LEU A 73 -19.98 -30.63 -14.19
C LEU A 73 -19.89 -31.83 -13.23
N GLU A 74 -19.65 -31.56 -11.95
CA GLU A 74 -19.55 -32.60 -10.92
C GLU A 74 -20.90 -33.30 -10.71
N SER A 75 -22.00 -32.54 -10.69
CA SER A 75 -23.35 -33.10 -10.67
C SER A 75 -23.61 -34.02 -11.86
N LEU A 76 -23.22 -33.61 -13.07
CA LEU A 76 -23.33 -34.44 -14.29
C LEU A 76 -22.52 -35.73 -14.17
N ARG A 77 -21.29 -35.67 -13.67
CA ARG A 77 -20.45 -36.85 -13.44
C ARG A 77 -21.10 -37.82 -12.47
N VAL A 78 -21.62 -37.34 -11.34
CA VAL A 78 -22.30 -38.17 -10.34
C VAL A 78 -23.51 -38.89 -10.95
N ILE A 79 -24.30 -38.20 -11.76
CA ILE A 79 -25.45 -38.80 -12.46
C ILE A 79 -24.98 -39.89 -13.44
N GLU A 80 -23.92 -39.64 -14.19
CA GLU A 80 -23.38 -40.61 -15.13
C GLU A 80 -22.84 -41.86 -14.44
N ASP A 81 -22.10 -41.69 -13.34
CA ASP A 81 -21.57 -42.79 -12.54
C ASP A 81 -22.69 -43.61 -11.88
N PHE A 82 -23.75 -42.95 -11.43
CA PHE A 82 -24.96 -43.63 -10.94
C PHE A 82 -25.62 -44.48 -12.04
N LYS A 83 -25.79 -43.93 -13.25
CA LYS A 83 -26.34 -44.68 -14.40
C LYS A 83 -25.49 -45.91 -14.73
N LYS A 84 -24.15 -45.78 -14.72
CA LYS A 84 -23.22 -46.91 -14.93
C LYS A 84 -23.39 -47.99 -13.86
N SER A 85 -23.56 -47.62 -12.60
CA SER A 85 -23.79 -48.55 -11.49
C SER A 85 -25.09 -49.35 -11.65
N ILE A 86 -26.20 -48.69 -12.03
CA ILE A 86 -27.48 -49.35 -12.27
C ILE A 86 -27.41 -50.32 -13.46
N ALA A 87 -26.76 -49.91 -14.55
CA ALA A 87 -26.57 -50.77 -15.72
C ALA A 87 -25.79 -52.05 -15.35
N LEU A 88 -24.70 -51.92 -14.59
CA LEU A 88 -23.92 -53.07 -14.11
C LEU A 88 -24.77 -54.00 -13.24
N LYS A 89 -25.59 -53.46 -12.33
CA LYS A 89 -26.46 -54.24 -11.44
C LYS A 89 -27.58 -55.00 -12.17
N THR A 90 -27.98 -54.54 -13.35
CA THR A 90 -29.06 -55.17 -14.15
C THR A 90 -28.55 -56.34 -14.98
N ILE A 91 -27.24 -56.37 -15.29
CA ILE A 91 -26.61 -57.40 -16.12
C ILE A 91 -26.20 -58.64 -15.29
N ILE A 92 -26.00 -58.47 -13.98
CA ILE A 92 -25.67 -59.54 -13.01
C ILE A 92 -26.96 -60.14 -12.45
#